data_AF-A0A6B3GC21-F1
#
_entry.id   AF-A0A6B3GC21-F1
#
_cell.length_a   1.000
_cell.length_b   1.000
_cell.length_c   1.000
_cell.angle_alpha   90.00
_cell.angle_beta   90.00
_cell.angle_gamma   90.00
#
_symmetry.space_group_name_H-M   'P 1'
#
loop_
_entity.id
_entity.type
_entity.pdbx_description
1 polymer ?
#
loop_
_entity_poly.entity_id
_entity_poly.type
_entity_poly.pdbx_seq_one_letter_code
_entity_poly.pdbx_strand_id
1 'polypeptide(L)'
;MIVPAGGTITGSPNGYCRSGNPHDGFDIAGPTGASVKAAADGTVRQSDHAASPGNRVVIDHAGGWETRYLHLNSRAVSTGQKVKKGQVIGTIGSTGHSTGPHLHFQVERNDVVIRDASLLDDFRCGSTVSQGRTIAYAFPGLPGGGGAVDAYPKLREGDRGDAVKNLQTHLAAAGHSVEKDGVFGAKTLQAVKAFQKKIGTAADGVVGPKTWGALVTAPAKGTKLREGSSGTEVKYLQRGLNATLGRSLAVDGKLGSASKAAVVAYQKSRGLAADGVVGPSTWSALKSGR
;
A
#
# COMPACT_ATOMS: atom_id res chain seq x y z
N MET A 1 8.11 -13.05 0.91
CA MET A 1 8.49 -12.65 2.29
C MET A 1 8.68 -13.89 3.15
N ILE A 2 9.11 -13.77 4.41
CA ILE A 2 9.16 -14.87 5.40
C ILE A 2 8.24 -14.58 6.58
N VAL A 3 7.81 -15.63 7.28
CA VAL A 3 7.10 -15.56 8.55
C VAL A 3 8.02 -14.93 9.61
N PRO A 4 7.63 -13.82 10.26
CA PRO A 4 8.52 -13.03 11.10
C PRO A 4 8.71 -13.57 12.53
N ALA A 5 7.77 -14.39 13.01
CA ALA A 5 7.78 -15.00 14.34
C ALA A 5 7.15 -16.40 14.30
N GLY A 6 7.59 -17.29 15.20
CA GLY A 6 6.98 -18.60 15.36
C GLY A 6 5.89 -18.55 16.42
N GLY A 7 4.80 -19.28 16.21
CA GLY A 7 3.67 -19.25 17.14
C GLY A 7 2.36 -19.73 16.53
N THR A 8 1.29 -19.65 17.32
CA THR A 8 -0.06 -20.03 16.91
C THR A 8 -0.79 -18.82 16.35
N ILE A 9 -1.50 -18.99 15.23
CA ILE A 9 -2.30 -17.91 14.65
C ILE A 9 -3.61 -17.74 15.43
N THR A 10 -3.80 -16.56 16.03
CA THR A 10 -4.97 -16.20 16.84
C THR A 10 -5.83 -15.11 16.22
N GLY A 11 -5.36 -14.47 15.15
CA GLY A 11 -6.09 -13.48 14.37
C GLY A 11 -5.58 -13.41 12.95
N SER A 12 -6.45 -12.98 12.04
CA SER A 12 -6.15 -12.74 10.64
C SER A 12 -6.81 -11.43 10.20
N PRO A 13 -6.50 -10.90 9.01
CA PRO A 13 -7.25 -9.77 8.47
C PRO A 13 -8.77 -10.05 8.38
N ASN A 14 -9.21 -11.30 8.25
CA ASN A 14 -10.65 -11.62 8.27
C ASN A 14 -11.28 -11.64 9.67
N GLY A 15 -10.49 -11.27 10.70
CA GLY A 15 -10.92 -11.17 12.07
C GLY A 15 -10.16 -12.12 13.01
N TYR A 16 -10.41 -11.95 14.30
CA TYR A 16 -9.87 -12.84 15.34
C TYR A 16 -10.43 -14.26 15.20
N CYS A 17 -9.60 -15.28 15.40
CA CYS A 17 -9.97 -16.67 15.11
C CYS A 17 -11.11 -17.21 15.96
N ARG A 18 -11.29 -16.69 17.18
CA ARG A 18 -12.36 -17.13 18.11
C ARG A 18 -13.66 -16.35 17.99
N SER A 19 -13.59 -15.06 17.66
CA SER A 19 -14.77 -14.18 17.68
C SER A 19 -15.20 -13.67 16.30
N GLY A 20 -14.33 -13.71 15.30
CA GLY A 20 -14.57 -13.11 13.99
C GLY A 20 -14.58 -11.58 14.01
N ASN A 21 -14.33 -10.93 15.16
CA ASN A 21 -14.31 -9.48 15.26
C ASN A 21 -13.25 -8.89 14.30
N PRO A 22 -13.52 -7.73 13.67
CA PRO A 22 -12.62 -7.14 12.69
C PRO A 22 -11.20 -6.97 13.21
N HIS A 23 -10.23 -7.26 12.34
CA HIS A 23 -8.81 -7.19 12.61
C HIS A 23 -8.06 -6.91 11.30
N ASP A 24 -6.91 -6.24 11.35
CA ASP A 24 -6.19 -5.78 10.13
C ASP A 24 -4.84 -6.48 9.92
N GLY A 25 -4.50 -7.46 10.77
CA GLY A 25 -3.23 -8.18 10.69
C GLY A 25 -3.34 -9.65 11.05
N PHE A 26 -2.20 -10.33 11.08
CA PHE A 26 -2.05 -11.67 11.61
C PHE A 26 -1.53 -11.58 13.04
N ASP A 27 -2.25 -12.17 13.99
CA ASP A 27 -1.75 -12.30 15.35
C ASP A 27 -1.08 -13.65 15.51
N ILE A 28 0.22 -13.61 15.83
CA ILE A 28 1.07 -14.79 16.04
C ILE A 28 1.36 -14.85 17.54
N ALA A 29 0.62 -15.68 18.26
CA ALA A 29 0.78 -15.88 19.70
C ALA A 29 2.09 -16.62 19.99
N GLY A 30 2.90 -16.06 20.88
CA GLY A 30 4.21 -16.59 21.26
C GLY A 30 4.70 -15.96 22.57
N PRO A 31 5.73 -16.51 23.21
CA PRO A 31 6.17 -16.02 24.50
C PRO A 31 6.80 -14.61 24.39
N THR A 32 6.54 -13.75 25.38
CA THR A 32 7.22 -12.46 25.52
C THR A 32 8.73 -12.64 25.43
N GLY A 33 9.41 -11.78 24.67
CA GLY A 33 10.86 -11.85 24.47
C GLY A 33 11.30 -12.73 23.30
N ALA A 34 10.42 -13.57 22.72
CA ALA A 34 10.75 -14.30 21.50
C ALA A 34 11.11 -13.34 20.35
N SER A 35 12.11 -13.70 19.55
CA SER A 35 12.61 -12.82 18.48
C SER A 35 11.55 -12.56 17.41
N VAL A 36 11.56 -11.34 16.88
CA VAL A 36 10.79 -10.93 15.68
C VAL A 36 11.77 -10.52 14.60
N LYS A 37 11.60 -11.06 13.39
CA LYS A 37 12.50 -10.84 12.25
C LYS A 37 11.82 -10.04 11.15
N ALA A 38 12.60 -9.26 10.40
CA ALA A 38 12.14 -8.58 9.21
C ALA A 38 11.71 -9.60 8.14
N ALA A 39 10.46 -9.49 7.67
CA ALA A 39 9.87 -10.41 6.70
C ALA A 39 10.49 -10.31 5.29
N ALA A 40 11.14 -9.18 4.98
CA ALA A 40 11.87 -8.92 3.74
C ALA A 40 12.93 -7.83 3.95
N ASP A 41 13.83 -7.69 2.98
CA ASP A 41 14.75 -6.56 2.87
C ASP A 41 13.95 -5.25 2.79
N GLY A 42 14.40 -4.20 3.48
CA GLY A 42 13.67 -2.93 3.48
C GLY A 42 14.37 -1.82 4.26
N THR A 43 13.64 -0.72 4.44
CA THR A 43 14.07 0.42 5.26
C THR A 43 13.02 0.66 6.35
N VAL A 44 13.47 0.77 7.60
CA VAL A 44 12.60 1.05 8.74
C VAL A 44 12.01 2.45 8.59
N ARG A 45 10.70 2.53 8.38
CA ARG A 45 9.96 3.79 8.30
C ARG A 45 9.63 4.36 9.67
N GLN A 46 9.31 3.48 10.62
CA GLN A 46 8.99 3.86 11.99
C GLN A 46 9.55 2.83 12.96
N SER A 47 10.12 3.32 14.06
CA SER A 47 10.47 2.52 15.24
C SER A 47 10.22 3.36 16.49
N ASP A 48 9.02 3.25 17.04
CA ASP A 48 8.51 4.15 18.09
C ASP A 48 7.46 3.45 18.99
N HIS A 49 6.85 4.22 19.88
CA HIS A 49 5.78 3.79 20.77
C HIS A 49 4.52 4.63 20.54
N ALA A 50 3.34 4.01 20.52
CA ALA A 50 2.05 4.70 20.47
C ALA A 50 0.98 3.93 21.26
N ALA A 51 -0.10 4.63 21.65
CA ALA A 51 -1.12 4.12 22.58
C ALA A 51 -1.71 2.76 22.18
N SER A 52 -2.29 2.64 20.98
CA SER A 52 -2.87 1.37 20.52
C SER A 52 -1.81 0.39 19.98
N PRO A 53 -0.88 0.79 19.09
CA PRO A 53 0.14 -0.11 18.53
C PRO A 53 1.17 -0.65 19.54
N GLY A 54 1.31 0.02 20.69
CA GLY A 54 2.41 -0.22 21.62
C GLY A 54 3.76 0.14 21.00
N ASN A 55 4.79 -0.62 21.33
CA ASN A 55 6.05 -0.56 20.61
C ASN A 55 5.87 -1.14 19.21
N ARG A 56 6.13 -0.34 18.18
CA ARG A 56 5.99 -0.78 16.79
C ARG A 56 7.24 -0.58 15.97
N VAL A 57 7.41 -1.45 14.97
CA VAL A 57 8.34 -1.27 13.85
C VAL A 57 7.52 -1.32 12.57
N VAL A 58 7.80 -0.42 11.63
CA VAL A 58 7.20 -0.44 10.29
C VAL A 58 8.32 -0.37 9.25
N ILE A 59 8.25 -1.22 8.24
CA ILE A 59 9.32 -1.39 7.24
C ILE A 59 8.73 -1.21 5.84
N ASP A 60 9.26 -0.21 5.12
CA ASP A 60 8.99 -0.03 3.69
C ASP A 60 9.86 -1.05 2.90
N HIS A 61 9.26 -1.74 1.95
CA HIS A 61 9.91 -2.67 1.04
C HIS A 61 9.77 -2.21 -0.42
N ALA A 62 10.53 -2.83 -1.32
CA ALA A 62 10.37 -2.62 -2.76
C ALA A 62 8.95 -3.01 -3.24
N GLY A 63 8.51 -2.48 -4.38
CA GLY A 63 7.22 -2.85 -4.99
C GLY A 63 5.97 -2.27 -4.29
N GLY A 64 6.16 -1.28 -3.41
CA GLY A 64 5.08 -0.65 -2.62
C GLY A 64 4.61 -1.48 -1.44
N TRP A 65 5.35 -2.54 -1.10
CA TRP A 65 5.07 -3.43 0.03
C TRP A 65 5.49 -2.76 1.35
N GLU A 66 4.70 -2.95 2.40
CA GLU A 66 4.99 -2.51 3.77
C GLU A 66 4.68 -3.65 4.74
N THR A 67 5.49 -3.79 5.78
CA THR A 67 5.16 -4.67 6.91
C THR A 67 5.17 -3.92 8.23
N ARG A 68 4.19 -4.22 9.09
CA ARG A 68 4.08 -3.65 10.44
C ARG A 68 4.19 -4.73 11.49
N TYR A 69 4.90 -4.42 12.56
CA TYR A 69 5.19 -5.30 13.70
C TYR A 69 4.81 -4.56 14.96
N LEU A 70 3.71 -4.96 15.59
CA LEU A 70 3.08 -4.24 16.70
C LEU A 70 3.15 -5.05 18.00
N HIS A 71 2.78 -4.39 19.09
CA HIS A 71 2.74 -4.93 20.46
C HIS A 71 4.07 -5.45 20.99
N LEU A 72 5.18 -5.02 20.38
CA LEU A 72 6.52 -5.54 20.70
C LEU A 72 6.89 -5.27 22.17
N ASN A 73 7.70 -6.14 22.76
CA ASN A 73 8.31 -5.87 24.07
C ASN A 73 9.51 -4.93 23.92
N SER A 74 10.31 -5.11 22.87
CA SER A 74 11.47 -4.29 22.56
C SER A 74 11.61 -4.06 21.06
N ARG A 75 12.27 -2.95 20.68
CA ARG A 75 12.65 -2.63 19.29
C ARG A 75 14.17 -2.64 19.20
N ALA A 76 14.72 -3.36 18.22
CA ALA A 76 16.16 -3.51 18.02
C ALA A 76 16.69 -2.67 16.83
N VAL A 77 15.83 -1.83 16.24
CA VAL A 77 16.14 -1.03 15.06
C VAL A 77 15.63 0.39 15.20
N SER A 78 16.17 1.32 14.42
CA SER A 78 15.78 2.75 14.41
C SER A 78 15.22 3.20 13.07
N THR A 79 14.42 4.26 13.07
CA THR A 79 13.93 4.89 11.83
C THR A 79 15.08 5.24 10.88
N GLY A 80 14.91 4.94 9.58
CA GLY A 80 15.91 5.12 8.53
C GLY A 80 16.89 3.95 8.36
N GLN A 81 16.94 3.00 9.32
CA GLN A 81 17.84 1.85 9.23
C GLN A 81 17.43 0.91 8.08
N LYS A 82 18.40 0.51 7.26
CA LYS A 82 18.22 -0.60 6.31
C LYS A 82 18.30 -1.92 7.05
N VAL A 83 17.38 -2.83 6.73
CA VAL A 83 17.36 -4.17 7.31
C VAL A 83 17.35 -5.24 6.22
N LYS A 84 17.85 -6.42 6.59
CA LYS A 84 17.83 -7.61 5.74
C LYS A 84 16.72 -8.57 6.15
N LYS A 85 16.16 -9.28 5.18
CA LYS A 85 15.23 -10.39 5.42
C LYS A 85 15.84 -11.35 6.44
N GLY A 86 15.11 -11.63 7.52
CA GLY A 86 15.58 -12.49 8.61
C GLY A 86 16.38 -11.80 9.70
N GLN A 87 16.72 -10.52 9.56
CA GLN A 87 17.34 -9.74 10.63
C GLN A 87 16.38 -9.55 11.80
N VAL A 88 16.86 -9.71 13.03
CA VAL A 88 16.06 -9.43 14.24
C VAL A 88 15.79 -7.93 14.35
N ILE A 89 14.53 -7.56 14.54
CA ILE A 89 14.06 -6.17 14.62
C ILE A 89 13.41 -5.83 15.96
N GLY A 90 13.19 -6.82 16.81
CA GLY A 90 12.56 -6.66 18.12
C GLY A 90 12.17 -8.00 18.71
N THR A 91 11.31 -7.95 19.73
CA THR A 91 10.82 -9.15 20.41
C THR A 91 9.31 -9.09 20.65
N ILE A 92 8.64 -10.24 20.63
CA ILE A 92 7.22 -10.38 20.99
C ILE A 92 6.97 -9.76 22.36
N GLY A 93 5.83 -9.09 22.50
CA GLY A 93 5.38 -8.52 23.76
C GLY A 93 3.87 -8.44 23.85
N SER A 94 3.39 -7.55 24.73
CA SER A 94 1.97 -7.28 24.96
C SER A 94 1.76 -5.79 25.23
N THR A 95 2.50 -4.91 24.53
CA THR A 95 2.40 -3.46 24.73
C THR A 95 1.25 -2.84 23.93
N GLY A 96 0.70 -1.73 24.41
CA GLY A 96 -0.44 -1.06 23.77
C GLY A 96 -1.76 -1.83 23.97
N HIS A 97 -2.64 -1.80 22.97
CA HIS A 97 -3.91 -2.53 23.02
C HIS A 97 -3.71 -4.00 22.67
N SER A 98 -3.27 -4.78 23.65
CA SER A 98 -3.07 -6.21 23.55
C SER A 98 -3.64 -6.92 24.78
N THR A 99 -4.27 -8.09 24.58
CA THR A 99 -4.83 -8.91 25.65
C THR A 99 -3.90 -10.02 26.11
N GLY A 100 -2.72 -10.15 25.51
CA GLY A 100 -1.70 -11.13 25.89
C GLY A 100 -0.53 -11.18 24.91
N PRO A 101 0.55 -11.91 25.23
CA PRO A 101 1.76 -11.94 24.40
C PRO A 101 1.52 -12.47 22.97
N HIS A 102 1.70 -11.60 21.98
CA HIS A 102 1.66 -11.95 20.56
C HIS A 102 2.39 -10.91 19.71
N LEU A 103 2.73 -11.29 18.47
CA LEU A 103 3.08 -10.34 17.43
C LEU A 103 1.84 -10.07 16.59
N HIS A 104 1.43 -8.80 16.50
CA HIS A 104 0.55 -8.36 15.41
C HIS A 104 1.42 -8.03 14.19
N PHE A 105 1.24 -8.80 13.11
CA PHE A 105 1.97 -8.70 11.86
C PHE A 105 1.03 -8.32 10.72
N GLN A 106 1.25 -7.16 10.12
CA GLN A 106 0.43 -6.68 9.02
C GLN A 106 1.24 -6.62 7.73
N VAL A 107 0.63 -7.07 6.63
CA VAL A 107 1.18 -6.98 5.28
C VAL A 107 0.30 -6.02 4.48
N GLU A 108 0.90 -4.91 4.08
CA GLU A 108 0.23 -3.92 3.24
C GLU A 108 0.93 -3.79 1.90
N ARG A 109 0.14 -3.35 0.93
CA ARG A 109 0.67 -2.78 -0.30
C ARG A 109 0.00 -1.46 -0.52
N ASN A 110 0.77 -0.41 -0.71
CA ASN A 110 0.22 0.89 -1.10
C ASN A 110 -0.87 1.35 -0.08
N ASP A 111 -0.56 1.24 1.21
CA ASP A 111 -1.43 1.58 2.35
C ASP A 111 -2.75 0.76 2.42
N VAL A 112 -2.83 -0.36 1.70
CA VAL A 112 -3.97 -1.28 1.72
C VAL A 112 -3.56 -2.62 2.32
N VAL A 113 -4.30 -3.07 3.33
CA VAL A 113 -4.13 -4.39 3.95
C VAL A 113 -4.39 -5.49 2.92
N ILE A 114 -3.45 -6.41 2.77
CA ILE A 114 -3.65 -7.56 1.89
C ILE A 114 -4.49 -8.62 2.59
N ARG A 115 -5.64 -8.92 1.98
CA ARG A 115 -6.66 -9.88 2.44
C ARG A 115 -6.82 -11.05 1.47
N ASP A 116 -5.82 -11.29 0.63
CA ASP A 116 -5.84 -12.31 -0.41
C ASP A 116 -5.85 -13.72 0.19
N ALA A 117 -6.71 -14.61 -0.32
CA ALA A 117 -6.84 -15.97 0.17
C ALA A 117 -5.50 -16.73 0.19
N SER A 118 -4.64 -16.53 -0.81
CA SER A 118 -3.34 -17.21 -0.89
C SER A 118 -2.34 -16.71 0.16
N LEU A 119 -2.48 -15.47 0.65
CA LEU A 119 -1.73 -15.00 1.82
C LEU A 119 -2.34 -15.53 3.12
N LEU A 120 -3.67 -15.54 3.22
CA LEU A 120 -4.37 -16.05 4.40
C LEU A 120 -4.10 -17.54 4.64
N ASP A 121 -3.90 -18.32 3.57
CA ASP A 121 -3.56 -19.74 3.65
C ASP A 121 -2.23 -20.02 4.35
N ASP A 122 -1.28 -19.09 4.29
CA ASP A 122 -0.03 -19.17 5.05
C ASP A 122 -0.22 -18.92 6.56
N PHE A 123 -1.35 -18.34 6.97
CA PHE A 123 -1.64 -17.94 8.34
C PHE A 123 -3.06 -18.37 8.74
N ARG A 124 -3.37 -19.66 8.55
CA ARG A 124 -4.68 -20.20 8.90
C ARG A 124 -4.92 -20.13 10.40
N CYS A 125 -6.11 -19.68 10.79
CA CYS A 125 -6.52 -19.62 12.18
C CYS A 125 -6.32 -20.95 12.93
N GLY A 126 -5.73 -20.88 14.13
CA GLY A 126 -5.43 -22.05 14.96
C GLY A 126 -4.22 -22.87 14.52
N SER A 127 -3.64 -22.61 13.35
CA SER A 127 -2.41 -23.28 12.91
C SER A 127 -1.17 -22.71 13.61
N THR A 128 -0.10 -23.51 13.65
CA THR A 128 1.22 -23.06 14.11
C THR A 128 2.10 -22.74 12.90
N VAL A 129 2.74 -21.57 12.93
CA VAL A 129 3.72 -21.14 11.93
C VAL A 129 5.12 -21.14 12.52
N SER A 130 6.12 -21.45 11.69
CA SER A 130 7.53 -21.42 12.07
C SER A 130 8.20 -20.13 11.57
N GLN A 131 8.97 -19.47 12.43
CA GLN A 131 9.74 -18.29 12.04
C GLN A 131 10.71 -18.63 10.89
N GLY A 132 10.82 -17.75 9.90
CA GLY A 132 11.72 -17.93 8.76
C GLY A 132 11.15 -18.75 7.62
N ARG A 133 10.01 -19.43 7.81
CA ARG A 133 9.30 -20.09 6.71
C ARG A 133 8.97 -19.09 5.62
N THR A 134 9.20 -19.46 4.36
CA THR A 134 8.77 -18.64 3.21
C THR A 134 7.25 -18.54 3.18
N ILE A 135 6.74 -17.32 3.01
CA ILE A 135 5.32 -17.06 2.73
C ILE A 135 5.12 -17.33 1.23
N ALA A 136 4.20 -18.22 0.90
CA ALA A 136 3.95 -18.71 -0.45
C ALA A 136 3.29 -17.65 -1.36
N TYR A 137 2.56 -16.70 -0.77
CA TYR A 137 2.00 -15.55 -1.49
C TYR A 137 3.05 -14.90 -2.42
N ALA A 138 2.68 -14.67 -3.67
CA ALA A 138 3.54 -13.97 -4.61
C ALA A 138 3.58 -12.48 -4.24
N PHE A 139 4.77 -11.92 -4.08
CA PHE A 139 4.96 -10.48 -3.80
C PHE A 139 5.52 -9.75 -5.02
N PRO A 140 4.71 -9.43 -6.05
CA PRO A 140 5.15 -8.71 -7.24
C PRO A 140 5.97 -7.45 -6.91
N GLY A 141 7.10 -7.30 -7.61
CA GLY A 141 8.01 -6.17 -7.43
C GLY A 141 8.91 -6.21 -6.18
N LEU A 142 8.89 -7.30 -5.40
CA LEU A 142 9.84 -7.51 -4.30
C LEU A 142 11.04 -8.35 -4.80
N PRO A 143 12.29 -7.84 -4.74
CA PRO A 143 13.46 -8.56 -5.22
C PRO A 143 13.64 -9.92 -4.53
N GLY A 144 13.88 -10.98 -5.30
CA GLY A 144 14.09 -12.34 -4.79
C GLY A 144 12.83 -13.21 -4.71
N GLY A 145 11.70 -12.79 -5.28
CA GLY A 145 10.56 -13.64 -5.63
C GLY A 145 10.18 -13.37 -7.09
N GLY A 146 10.32 -14.37 -7.96
CA GLY A 146 10.12 -14.21 -9.41
C GLY A 146 8.73 -13.68 -9.76
N GLY A 147 8.70 -12.63 -10.57
CA GLY A 147 7.47 -12.08 -11.16
C GLY A 147 7.39 -10.55 -11.09
N ALA A 148 7.56 -9.93 -12.26
CA ALA A 148 7.22 -8.55 -12.64
C ALA A 148 7.41 -7.43 -11.59
N VAL A 149 8.35 -6.53 -11.87
CA VAL A 149 8.45 -5.20 -11.26
C VAL A 149 7.12 -4.45 -11.42
N ASP A 150 6.41 -4.21 -10.32
CA ASP A 150 5.08 -3.59 -10.39
C ASP A 150 5.14 -2.06 -10.48
N ALA A 151 4.20 -1.51 -11.25
CA ALA A 151 4.30 -0.23 -11.97
C ALA A 151 4.13 1.06 -11.15
N TYR A 152 3.98 1.03 -9.82
CA TYR A 152 3.81 2.25 -8.99
C TYR A 152 4.47 2.10 -7.61
N PRO A 153 5.80 2.11 -7.52
CA PRO A 153 6.52 2.03 -6.25
C PRO A 153 6.36 3.33 -5.44
N LYS A 154 6.39 3.23 -4.11
CA LYS A 154 6.49 4.42 -3.25
C LYS A 154 7.85 5.07 -3.49
N LEU A 155 7.84 6.35 -3.88
CA LEU A 155 9.07 7.09 -4.17
C LEU A 155 9.23 8.30 -3.26
N ARG A 156 10.45 8.61 -2.86
CA ARG A 156 10.83 9.77 -2.04
C ARG A 156 12.21 10.29 -2.41
N GLU A 157 12.57 11.43 -1.84
CA GLU A 157 13.91 12.00 -2.01
C GLU A 157 15.01 10.98 -1.67
N GLY A 158 16.01 10.91 -2.56
CA GLY A 158 17.11 9.95 -2.48
C GLY A 158 16.91 8.67 -3.29
N ASP A 159 15.68 8.34 -3.70
CA ASP A 159 15.42 7.18 -4.56
C ASP A 159 15.99 7.37 -5.96
N ARG A 160 16.38 6.27 -6.61
CA ARG A 160 16.96 6.27 -7.97
C ARG A 160 16.45 5.10 -8.82
N GLY A 161 16.52 5.25 -10.15
CA GLY A 161 16.25 4.20 -11.13
C GLY A 161 15.04 4.49 -12.04
N ASP A 162 14.64 3.47 -12.83
CA ASP A 162 13.60 3.62 -13.86
C ASP A 162 12.24 4.05 -13.32
N ALA A 163 11.92 3.64 -12.08
CA ALA A 163 10.72 4.09 -11.39
C ALA A 163 10.69 5.61 -11.17
N VAL A 164 11.85 6.19 -10.80
CA VAL A 164 11.99 7.64 -10.61
C VAL A 164 11.94 8.36 -11.95
N LYS A 165 12.55 7.80 -13.00
CA LYS A 165 12.46 8.34 -14.36
C LYS A 165 11.02 8.34 -14.88
N ASN A 166 10.24 7.31 -14.51
CA ASN A 166 8.82 7.22 -14.81
C ASN A 166 8.01 8.28 -14.04
N LEU A 167 8.26 8.47 -12.75
CA LEU A 167 7.68 9.57 -11.96
C LEU A 167 7.97 10.93 -12.58
N GLN A 168 9.24 11.20 -12.90
CA GLN A 168 9.67 12.44 -13.52
C GLN A 168 8.99 12.67 -14.87
N THR A 169 8.73 11.59 -15.63
CA THR A 169 7.94 11.66 -16.87
C THR A 169 6.51 12.10 -16.62
N HIS A 170 5.84 11.55 -15.61
CA HIS A 170 4.47 11.94 -15.24
C HIS A 170 4.40 13.35 -14.65
N LEU A 171 5.37 13.75 -13.82
CA LEU A 171 5.46 15.12 -13.30
C LEU A 171 5.65 16.14 -14.42
N ALA A 172 6.52 15.83 -15.41
CA ALA A 172 6.69 16.67 -16.59
C ALA A 172 5.40 16.77 -17.41
N ALA A 173 4.70 15.66 -17.63
CA ALA A 173 3.39 15.65 -18.29
C ALA A 173 2.31 16.43 -17.51
N ALA A 174 2.40 16.46 -16.19
CA ALA A 174 1.56 17.26 -15.30
C ALA A 174 1.96 18.76 -15.26
N GLY A 175 2.97 19.17 -16.04
CA GLY A 175 3.41 20.56 -16.21
C GLY A 175 4.51 21.03 -15.26
N HIS A 176 5.19 20.11 -14.56
CA HIS A 176 6.30 20.45 -13.67
C HIS A 176 7.65 20.36 -14.39
N SER A 177 8.53 21.34 -14.16
CA SER A 177 9.90 21.30 -14.68
C SER A 177 10.77 20.34 -13.84
N VAL A 178 11.06 19.16 -14.39
CA VAL A 178 11.94 18.16 -13.78
C VAL A 178 12.82 17.50 -14.84
N GLU A 179 14.06 17.21 -14.46
CA GLU A 179 14.95 16.36 -15.24
C GLU A 179 14.49 14.91 -15.13
N LYS A 180 14.62 14.13 -16.21
CA LYS A 180 14.22 12.71 -16.27
C LYS A 180 15.45 11.81 -16.14
N ASP A 181 16.32 12.13 -15.20
CA ASP A 181 17.60 11.48 -14.96
C ASP A 181 17.47 10.18 -14.13
N GLY A 182 16.28 9.91 -13.60
CA GLY A 182 16.05 8.78 -12.70
C GLY A 182 16.61 9.01 -11.29
N VAL A 183 16.85 10.25 -10.88
CA VAL A 183 17.31 10.62 -9.53
C VAL A 183 16.27 11.50 -8.84
N PHE A 184 15.74 11.04 -7.71
CA PHE A 184 14.76 11.79 -6.94
C PHE A 184 15.50 12.80 -6.05
N GLY A 185 16.03 13.86 -6.68
CA GLY A 185 16.70 14.96 -6.00
C GLY A 185 15.75 16.09 -5.59
N ALA A 186 16.33 17.18 -5.08
CA ALA A 186 15.59 18.34 -4.59
C ALA A 186 14.58 18.91 -5.61
N LYS A 187 14.91 18.94 -6.90
CA LYS A 187 14.00 19.39 -7.96
C LYS A 187 12.76 18.49 -8.09
N THR A 188 12.95 17.16 -8.08
CA THR A 188 11.84 16.19 -8.11
C THR A 188 11.00 16.28 -6.84
N LEU A 189 11.62 16.46 -5.67
CA LEU A 189 10.90 16.69 -4.40
C LEU A 189 10.01 17.94 -4.45
N GLN A 190 10.55 19.05 -4.93
CA GLN A 190 9.78 20.29 -5.09
C GLN A 190 8.59 20.10 -6.04
N ALA A 191 8.81 19.42 -7.18
CA ALA A 191 7.75 19.11 -8.13
C ALA A 191 6.66 18.20 -7.53
N VAL A 192 7.03 17.15 -6.80
CA VAL A 192 6.08 16.27 -6.09
C VAL A 192 5.28 17.06 -5.07
N LYS A 193 5.93 17.87 -4.21
CA LYS A 193 5.23 18.68 -3.21
C LYS A 193 4.30 19.70 -3.86
N ALA A 194 4.72 20.33 -4.97
CA ALA A 194 3.88 21.26 -5.72
C ALA A 194 2.65 20.55 -6.32
N PHE A 195 2.85 19.36 -6.91
CA PHE A 195 1.76 18.54 -7.43
C PHE A 195 0.80 18.11 -6.31
N GLN A 196 1.32 17.61 -5.18
CA GLN A 196 0.54 17.19 -4.02
C GLN A 196 -0.32 18.32 -3.44
N LYS A 197 0.23 19.55 -3.35
CA LYS A 197 -0.53 20.76 -2.98
C LYS A 197 -1.67 21.02 -3.97
N LYS A 198 -1.39 20.91 -5.28
CA LYS A 198 -2.38 21.15 -6.34
C LYS A 198 -3.55 20.16 -6.29
N ILE A 199 -3.31 18.92 -5.86
CA ILE A 199 -4.35 17.88 -5.72
C ILE A 199 -4.96 17.82 -4.31
N GLY A 200 -4.66 18.78 -3.43
CA GLY A 200 -5.27 18.87 -2.10
C GLY A 200 -4.82 17.79 -1.10
N THR A 201 -3.63 17.21 -1.29
CA THR A 201 -3.05 16.21 -0.37
C THR A 201 -1.91 16.81 0.47
N ALA A 202 -1.53 16.12 1.55
CA ALA A 202 -0.36 16.50 2.34
C ALA A 202 0.89 16.58 1.44
N ALA A 203 1.56 17.73 1.44
CA ALA A 203 2.74 17.98 0.63
C ALA A 203 4.01 17.41 1.27
N ASP A 204 3.96 16.13 1.61
CA ASP A 204 5.00 15.39 2.32
C ASP A 204 6.20 15.03 1.43
N GLY A 205 6.05 15.12 0.10
CA GLY A 205 7.08 14.78 -0.86
C GLY A 205 7.23 13.28 -1.13
N VAL A 206 6.32 12.45 -0.60
CA VAL A 206 6.31 11.00 -0.80
C VAL A 206 5.26 10.66 -1.85
N VAL A 207 5.71 10.07 -2.96
CA VAL A 207 4.84 9.62 -4.04
C VAL A 207 4.27 8.27 -3.68
N GLY A 208 3.17 8.29 -2.96
CA GLY A 208 2.34 7.12 -2.66
C GLY A 208 1.21 6.92 -3.67
N PRO A 209 0.29 5.98 -3.39
CA PRO A 209 -0.78 5.58 -4.29
C PRO A 209 -1.76 6.71 -4.65
N LYS A 210 -1.98 7.65 -3.73
CA LYS A 210 -2.80 8.85 -3.99
C LYS A 210 -2.12 9.78 -5.00
N THR A 211 -0.82 10.01 -4.83
CA THR A 211 -0.02 10.85 -5.74
C THR A 211 0.14 10.17 -7.09
N TRP A 212 0.45 8.86 -7.13
CA TRP A 212 0.46 8.08 -8.36
C TRP A 212 -0.89 8.04 -9.04
N GLY A 213 -1.96 7.78 -8.30
CA GLY A 213 -3.33 7.81 -8.80
C GLY A 213 -3.62 9.13 -9.50
N ALA A 214 -3.30 10.27 -8.89
CA ALA A 214 -3.51 11.58 -9.52
C ALA A 214 -2.57 11.87 -10.70
N LEU A 215 -1.30 11.45 -10.64
CA LEU A 215 -0.33 11.60 -11.73
C LEU A 215 -0.71 10.78 -12.97
N VAL A 216 -1.30 9.61 -12.75
CA VAL A 216 -1.54 8.58 -13.76
C VAL A 216 -2.98 8.62 -14.28
N THR A 217 -3.93 9.14 -13.51
CA THR A 217 -5.32 9.40 -13.95
C THR A 217 -5.49 10.72 -14.71
N ALA A 218 -4.40 11.41 -15.03
CA ALA A 218 -4.43 12.49 -16.00
C ALA A 218 -4.86 11.90 -17.37
N PRO A 219 -6.03 12.24 -17.93
CA PRO A 219 -6.37 11.74 -19.24
C PRO A 219 -5.51 12.44 -20.28
N ALA A 220 -4.99 11.68 -21.25
CA ALA A 220 -4.79 12.21 -22.58
C ALA A 220 -6.09 12.90 -23.02
N LYS A 221 -5.98 14.13 -23.52
CA LYS A 221 -7.09 14.98 -23.99
C LYS A 221 -8.18 14.17 -24.73
N GLY A 222 -9.44 14.27 -24.29
CA GLY A 222 -10.61 13.93 -25.10
C GLY A 222 -11.24 12.54 -24.97
N THR A 223 -10.70 11.63 -24.13
CA THR A 223 -11.23 10.26 -24.03
C THR A 223 -12.50 10.18 -23.18
N LYS A 224 -13.63 9.81 -23.81
CA LYS A 224 -14.95 9.60 -23.17
C LYS A 224 -15.18 8.12 -22.90
N LEU A 225 -15.10 7.68 -21.64
CA LEU A 225 -15.34 6.27 -21.26
C LEU A 225 -16.80 6.03 -20.91
N ARG A 226 -17.32 4.86 -21.30
CA ARG A 226 -18.68 4.38 -21.02
C ARG A 226 -18.71 2.87 -20.92
N GLU A 227 -19.83 2.29 -20.50
CA GLU A 227 -20.00 0.83 -20.47
C GLU A 227 -19.59 0.18 -21.81
N GLY A 228 -18.83 -0.90 -21.74
CA GLY A 228 -18.20 -1.57 -22.89
C GLY A 228 -16.83 -1.00 -23.29
N SER A 229 -16.41 0.15 -22.76
CA SER A 229 -15.04 0.64 -22.97
C SER A 229 -14.03 -0.32 -22.35
N SER A 230 -12.85 -0.43 -22.97
CA SER A 230 -11.76 -1.24 -22.43
C SER A 230 -10.40 -0.58 -22.68
N GLY A 231 -9.37 -1.06 -22.00
CA GLY A 231 -8.00 -0.60 -22.14
C GLY A 231 -7.44 0.06 -20.89
N THR A 232 -6.25 0.64 -21.02
CA THR A 232 -5.47 1.19 -19.89
C THR A 232 -6.22 2.31 -19.18
N GLU A 233 -6.97 3.15 -19.92
CA GLU A 233 -7.76 4.24 -19.35
C GLU A 233 -8.89 3.77 -18.43
N VAL A 234 -9.45 2.60 -18.72
CA VAL A 234 -10.46 1.97 -17.86
C VAL A 234 -9.82 1.45 -16.57
N LYS A 235 -8.58 0.94 -16.63
CA LYS A 235 -7.83 0.56 -15.41
C LYS A 235 -7.56 1.78 -14.54
N TYR A 236 -7.26 2.93 -15.12
CA TYR A 236 -7.08 4.18 -14.38
C TYR A 236 -8.37 4.64 -13.71
N LEU A 237 -9.49 4.61 -14.44
CA LEU A 237 -10.80 4.89 -13.89
C LEU A 237 -11.14 3.96 -12.72
N GLN A 238 -10.99 2.64 -12.88
CA GLN A 238 -11.32 1.64 -11.85
C GLN A 238 -10.51 1.86 -10.58
N ARG A 239 -9.22 2.17 -10.70
CA ARG A 239 -8.35 2.51 -9.54
C ARG A 239 -8.80 3.79 -8.87
N GLY A 240 -9.10 4.85 -9.64
CA GLY A 240 -9.58 6.12 -9.11
C GLY A 240 -10.92 5.98 -8.37
N LEU A 241 -11.84 5.18 -8.90
CA LEU A 241 -13.14 4.90 -8.28
C LEU A 241 -12.99 4.07 -7.00
N ASN A 242 -12.12 3.06 -6.98
CA ASN A 242 -11.83 2.28 -5.77
C ASN A 242 -11.27 3.15 -4.66
N ALA A 243 -10.30 4.00 -4.99
CA ALA A 243 -9.66 4.91 -4.03
C ALA A 243 -10.61 5.99 -3.52
N THR A 244 -11.50 6.53 -4.37
CA THR A 244 -12.39 7.64 -3.98
C THR A 244 -13.67 7.19 -3.29
N LEU A 245 -14.19 6.00 -3.64
CA LEU A 245 -15.43 5.47 -3.07
C LEU A 245 -15.21 4.38 -2.00
N GLY A 246 -13.96 4.00 -1.72
CA GLY A 246 -13.66 2.86 -0.83
C GLY A 246 -14.19 1.53 -1.37
N ARG A 247 -14.19 1.35 -2.70
CA ARG A 247 -14.71 0.15 -3.38
C ARG A 247 -13.60 -0.83 -3.75
N SER A 248 -13.97 -2.08 -3.96
CA SER A 248 -13.10 -3.17 -4.45
C SER A 248 -13.54 -3.65 -5.84
N LEU A 249 -13.65 -2.73 -6.81
CA LEU A 249 -13.90 -3.10 -8.21
C LEU A 249 -12.69 -3.86 -8.77
N ALA A 250 -12.95 -4.87 -9.59
CA ALA A 250 -11.91 -5.52 -10.38
C ALA A 250 -11.24 -4.48 -11.31
N VAL A 251 -9.91 -4.42 -11.29
CA VAL A 251 -9.11 -3.53 -12.15
C VAL A 251 -8.67 -4.28 -13.41
N ASP A 252 -9.66 -4.76 -14.16
CA ASP A 252 -9.48 -5.61 -15.33
C ASP A 252 -9.30 -4.82 -16.63
N GLY A 253 -9.55 -3.50 -16.60
CA GLY A 253 -9.53 -2.65 -17.78
C GLY A 253 -10.74 -2.84 -18.68
N LYS A 254 -11.85 -3.34 -18.14
CA LYS A 254 -13.15 -3.47 -18.83
C LYS A 254 -14.23 -2.74 -18.04
N LEU A 255 -14.85 -1.75 -18.68
CA LEU A 255 -15.88 -0.93 -18.04
C LEU A 255 -17.20 -1.67 -18.16
N GLY A 256 -17.40 -2.69 -17.31
CA GLY A 256 -18.66 -3.41 -17.18
C GLY A 256 -19.66 -2.70 -16.25
N SER A 257 -20.78 -3.36 -16.01
CA SER A 257 -21.90 -2.86 -15.19
C SER A 257 -21.46 -2.38 -13.79
N ALA A 258 -20.57 -3.13 -13.13
CA ALA A 258 -20.02 -2.74 -11.82
C ALA A 258 -19.20 -1.44 -11.87
N SER A 259 -18.38 -1.27 -12.92
CA SER A 259 -17.59 -0.05 -13.10
C SER A 259 -18.49 1.14 -13.44
N LYS A 260 -19.50 0.95 -14.30
CA LYS A 260 -20.50 1.98 -14.61
C LYS A 260 -21.28 2.42 -13.37
N ALA A 261 -21.73 1.47 -12.55
CA ALA A 261 -22.44 1.77 -11.30
C ALA A 261 -21.56 2.58 -10.34
N ALA A 262 -20.25 2.33 -10.32
CA ALA A 262 -19.29 3.13 -9.56
C ALA A 262 -19.09 4.53 -10.14
N VAL A 263 -19.04 4.69 -11.46
CA VAL A 263 -19.01 6.02 -12.11
C VAL A 263 -20.24 6.84 -11.72
N VAL A 264 -21.43 6.26 -11.81
CA VAL A 264 -22.69 6.92 -11.44
C VAL A 264 -22.69 7.33 -9.97
N ALA A 265 -22.27 6.42 -9.07
CA ALA A 265 -22.17 6.70 -7.64
C ALA A 265 -21.21 7.87 -7.35
N TYR A 266 -20.06 7.87 -8.03
CA TYR A 266 -19.07 8.94 -7.92
C TYR A 266 -19.61 10.27 -8.45
N GLN A 267 -20.26 10.29 -9.60
CA GLN A 267 -20.84 11.52 -10.16
C GLN A 267 -21.88 12.12 -9.22
N LYS A 268 -22.76 11.28 -8.63
CA LYS A 268 -23.73 11.72 -7.62
C LYS A 268 -23.05 12.33 -6.39
N SER A 269 -22.00 11.68 -5.88
CA SER A 269 -21.30 12.19 -4.69
C SER A 269 -20.62 13.53 -4.93
N ARG A 270 -20.34 13.89 -6.18
CA ARG A 270 -19.67 15.15 -6.56
C ARG A 270 -20.59 16.19 -7.20
N GLY A 271 -21.91 15.97 -7.16
CA GLY A 271 -22.88 16.91 -7.76
C GLY A 271 -22.78 17.04 -9.28
N LEU A 272 -22.28 16.01 -9.96
CA LEU A 272 -22.18 15.95 -11.42
C LEU A 272 -23.41 15.25 -12.02
N ALA A 273 -23.60 15.40 -13.33
CA ALA A 273 -24.55 14.59 -14.08
C ALA A 273 -24.20 13.09 -13.91
N ALA A 274 -25.14 12.32 -13.37
CA ALA A 274 -24.96 10.92 -13.00
C ALA A 274 -25.27 9.96 -14.15
N ASP A 275 -24.66 10.20 -15.31
CA ASP A 275 -24.93 9.52 -16.58
C ASP A 275 -24.09 8.24 -16.79
N GLY A 276 -23.15 7.94 -15.90
CA GLY A 276 -22.26 6.78 -16.02
C GLY A 276 -21.21 6.93 -17.11
N VAL A 277 -21.05 8.13 -17.67
CA VAL A 277 -20.09 8.45 -18.72
C VAL A 277 -18.97 9.31 -18.15
N VAL A 278 -17.74 8.83 -18.30
CA VAL A 278 -16.56 9.56 -17.83
C VAL A 278 -16.11 10.54 -18.89
N GLY A 279 -16.72 11.73 -18.85
CA GLY A 279 -16.34 12.89 -19.64
C GLY A 279 -15.35 13.83 -18.91
N PRO A 280 -15.00 14.97 -19.53
CA PRO A 280 -14.05 15.93 -18.96
C PRO A 280 -14.36 16.36 -17.52
N SER A 281 -15.63 16.58 -17.18
CA SER A 281 -16.06 16.98 -15.83
C SER A 281 -15.85 15.88 -14.80
N THR A 282 -16.20 14.62 -15.13
CA THR A 282 -15.98 13.47 -14.24
C THR A 282 -14.50 13.21 -14.03
N TRP A 283 -13.69 13.31 -15.09
CA TRP A 283 -12.23 13.26 -14.97
C TRP A 283 -11.67 14.40 -14.12
N SER A 284 -12.19 15.61 -14.28
CA SER A 284 -11.76 16.76 -13.47
C SER A 284 -12.03 16.55 -11.99
N ALA A 285 -13.20 16.01 -11.64
CA ALA A 285 -13.54 15.67 -10.26
C ALA A 285 -12.65 14.54 -9.70
N LEU A 286 -12.43 13.46 -10.48
CA LEU A 286 -11.56 12.35 -10.05
C LEU A 286 -10.14 12.84 -9.72
N LYS A 287 -9.64 13.81 -10.48
CA LYS A 287 -8.33 14.44 -10.26
C LYS A 287 -8.27 15.35 -9.04
N SER A 288 -9.37 16.03 -8.68
CA SER A 288 -9.36 17.01 -7.59
C SER A 288 -9.65 16.40 -6.22
N GLY A 289 -10.04 15.12 -6.14
CA GLY A 289 -10.33 14.40 -4.90
C GLY A 289 -11.56 14.91 -4.12
N ARG A 290 -12.13 16.03 -4.58
CA ARG A 290 -13.28 16.72 -4.03
C ARG A 290 -14.59 16.06 -4.39
#